data_AF-A0A354MA70-F1
#
_entry.id   AF-A0A354MA70-F1
#
_cell.length_a   1.000
_cell.length_b   1.000
_cell.length_c   1.000
_cell.angle_alpha   90.00
_cell.angle_beta   90.00
_cell.angle_gamma   90.00
#
_symmetry.space_group_name_H-M   'P 1'
#
loop_
_entity.id
_entity.type
_entity.pdbx_description
1 polymer ?
#
loop_
_entity_poly.entity_id
_entity_poly.type
_entity_poly.pdbx_seq_one_letter_code
_entity_poly.pdbx_strand_id
1 'polypeptide(L)'
;TAVDCDRIIGELKVRTRISGDKIKLRGRNCTKSLKKLYNECGVPAEERDFLPVVCDDSGPVFIAGIGVAERCALSENTENVKIFSVLKK
;
A
#
# COMPACT_ATOMS: atom_id res chain seq x y z
N THR A 1 -2.47 -10.29 2.16
CA THR A 1 -1.56 -9.36 2.84
C THR A 1 -2.12 -8.98 4.19
N ALA A 2 -1.33 -9.09 5.25
CA ALA A 2 -1.72 -8.63 6.59
C ALA A 2 -1.18 -7.21 6.84
N VAL A 3 -1.98 -6.39 7.52
CA VAL A 3 -1.69 -4.99 7.86
C VAL A 3 -1.99 -4.78 9.34
N ASP A 4 -1.15 -4.01 10.01
CA ASP A 4 -1.34 -3.58 11.40
C ASP A 4 -2.49 -2.55 11.46
N CYS A 5 -3.62 -2.95 12.06
CA CYS A 5 -4.78 -2.08 12.20
C CYS A 5 -4.56 -0.94 13.19
N ASP A 6 -3.73 -1.18 14.21
CA ASP A 6 -3.51 -0.24 15.31
C ASP A 6 -2.79 1.03 14.81
N ARG A 7 -2.21 0.96 13.61
CA ARG A 7 -1.46 2.05 12.95
C ARG A 7 -2.22 2.72 11.81
N ILE A 8 -3.49 2.36 11.59
CA ILE A 8 -4.34 3.02 10.59
C ILE A 8 -4.79 4.37 11.13
N ILE A 9 -4.69 5.40 10.28
CA ILE A 9 -5.12 6.77 10.61
C ILE A 9 -6.44 7.05 9.89
N GLY A 10 -7.51 7.15 10.66
CA GLY A 10 -8.85 7.45 10.14
C GLY A 10 -9.45 6.29 9.35
N GLU A 11 -10.01 6.57 8.18
CA GLU A 11 -10.78 5.57 7.41
C GLU A 11 -9.97 4.89 6.31
N LEU A 12 -10.07 3.56 6.24
CA LEU A 12 -9.55 2.82 5.09
C LEU A 12 -10.43 3.04 3.86
N LYS A 13 -9.78 3.38 2.75
CA LYS A 13 -10.39 3.56 1.43
C LYS A 13 -9.61 2.74 0.40
N VAL A 14 -10.32 2.06 -0.48
CA VAL A 14 -9.71 1.40 -1.65
C VAL A 14 -9.91 2.30 -2.86
N ARG A 15 -8.81 2.68 -3.49
CA ARG A 15 -8.82 3.50 -4.71
C ARG A 15 -7.66 3.11 -5.62
N THR A 16 -7.59 3.75 -6.77
CA THR A 16 -6.40 3.70 -7.64
C THR A 16 -5.40 4.77 -7.22
N ARG A 17 -4.21 4.76 -7.80
CA ARG A 17 -3.19 5.79 -7.52
C ARG A 17 -3.72 7.19 -7.85
N ILE A 18 -3.33 8.18 -7.07
CA ILE A 18 -3.54 9.60 -7.39
C ILE A 18 -2.19 10.31 -7.51
N SER A 19 -2.19 11.46 -8.20
CA SER A 19 -0.99 12.30 -8.27
C SER A 19 -0.55 12.72 -6.87
N GLY A 20 0.75 12.65 -6.60
CA GLY A 20 1.32 12.97 -5.30
C GLY A 20 1.46 11.78 -4.35
N ASP A 21 0.81 10.64 -4.62
CA ASP A 21 0.96 9.45 -3.78
C ASP A 21 2.42 9.03 -3.64
N LYS A 22 2.80 8.80 -2.39
CA LYS A 22 4.13 8.32 -1.98
C LYS A 22 3.98 7.21 -0.96
N ILE A 23 4.89 6.25 -1.00
CA ILE A 23 4.95 5.15 -0.04
C ILE A 23 6.40 4.82 0.28
N LYS A 24 6.66 4.53 1.56
CA LYS A 24 7.87 3.85 2.01
C LYS A 24 7.47 2.41 2.30
N LEU A 25 7.96 1.46 1.50
CA LEU A 25 7.62 0.05 1.68
C LEU A 25 8.40 -0.53 2.86
N ARG A 26 7.77 -1.46 3.59
CA ARG A 26 8.43 -2.23 4.66
C ARG A 26 9.72 -2.86 4.13
N GLY A 27 10.80 -2.73 4.90
CA GLY A 27 12.12 -3.30 4.54
C GLY A 27 12.86 -2.51 3.46
N ARG A 28 12.39 -1.31 3.09
CA ARG A 28 13.11 -0.39 2.20
C ARG A 28 13.38 0.93 2.90
N ASN A 29 14.62 1.42 2.81
CA ASN A 29 15.04 2.68 3.42
C ASN A 29 14.76 3.93 2.55
N CYS A 30 13.76 3.87 1.66
CA CYS A 30 13.44 5.00 0.80
C CYS A 30 11.93 5.14 0.54
N THR A 31 11.47 6.39 0.49
CA THR A 31 10.12 6.76 0.06
C THR A 31 10.12 7.01 -1.44
N LYS A 32 9.21 6.37 -2.17
CA LYS A 32 9.04 6.57 -3.62
C LYS A 32 7.63 7.05 -3.92
N SER A 33 7.49 7.87 -4.96
CA SER A 33 6.16 8.11 -5.53
C SER A 33 5.64 6.83 -6.18
N LEU A 34 4.32 6.63 -6.21
CA LEU A 34 3.74 5.45 -6.86
C LEU A 34 4.11 5.37 -8.34
N LYS A 35 4.25 6.53 -9.02
CA LYS A 35 4.77 6.58 -10.40
C LYS A 35 6.15 5.92 -10.53
N LYS A 36 7.11 6.30 -9.67
CA LYS A 36 8.47 5.74 -9.70
C LYS A 36 8.47 4.26 -9.28
N LEU A 37 7.71 3.93 -8.25
CA LEU A 37 7.59 2.57 -7.75
C LEU A 37 7.00 1.62 -8.80
N TYR A 38 5.96 2.04 -9.53
CA TYR A 38 5.32 1.20 -10.53
C TYR A 38 6.24 0.94 -11.74
N ASN A 39 7.04 1.94 -12.13
CA ASN A 39 8.08 1.75 -13.15
C ASN A 39 9.13 0.71 -12.70
N GLU A 40 9.63 0.84 -11.47
CA GLU A 40 10.62 -0.08 -10.91
C GLU A 40 10.09 -1.51 -10.75
N CYS A 41 8.84 -1.66 -10.35
CA CYS A 41 8.17 -2.96 -10.24
C CYS A 41 7.75 -3.54 -11.61
N GLY A 42 8.00 -2.84 -12.72
CA GLY A 42 7.63 -3.31 -14.06
C GLY A 42 6.12 -3.44 -14.27
N VAL A 43 5.30 -2.65 -13.55
CA VAL A 43 3.83 -2.70 -13.71
C VAL A 43 3.47 -2.23 -15.13
N PRO A 44 2.74 -3.01 -15.94
CA PRO A 44 2.32 -2.62 -17.29
C PRO A 44 1.51 -1.34 -17.27
N ALA A 45 1.70 -0.45 -18.25
CA ALA A 45 1.12 0.90 -18.23
C ALA A 45 -0.41 0.88 -18.11
N GLU A 46 -1.04 -0.04 -18.83
CA GLU A 46 -2.46 -0.33 -18.86
C GLU A 46 -3.02 -0.80 -17.52
N GLU A 47 -2.22 -1.43 -16.65
CA GLU A 47 -2.67 -1.90 -15.33
C GLU A 47 -2.55 -0.83 -14.26
N ARG A 48 -1.70 0.18 -14.46
CA ARG A 48 -1.30 1.11 -13.39
C ARG A 48 -2.45 1.96 -12.86
N ASP A 49 -3.41 2.29 -13.71
CA ASP A 49 -4.56 3.10 -13.34
C ASP A 49 -5.69 2.26 -12.73
N PHE A 50 -5.54 0.93 -12.69
CA PHE A 50 -6.49 0.01 -12.08
C PHE A 50 -5.92 -0.75 -10.88
N LEU A 51 -4.61 -0.68 -10.65
CA LEU A 51 -3.97 -1.37 -9.54
C LEU A 51 -4.54 -0.90 -8.19
N PRO A 52 -5.17 -1.79 -7.39
CA PRO A 52 -5.79 -1.40 -6.13
C PRO A 52 -4.75 -0.89 -5.12
N VAL A 53 -5.05 0.27 -4.55
CA VAL A 53 -4.31 0.89 -3.45
C VAL A 53 -5.25 1.03 -2.27
N VAL A 54 -4.93 0.34 -1.18
CA VAL A 54 -5.54 0.58 0.12
C VAL A 54 -4.83 1.78 0.74
N CYS A 55 -5.60 2.81 1.08
CA CYS A 55 -5.12 4.03 1.72
C CYS A 55 -5.90 4.28 3.01
N ASP A 56 -5.30 5.04 3.90
CA ASP A 56 -6.00 5.72 4.99
C ASP A 56 -5.84 7.23 4.81
N ASP A 57 -6.21 8.03 5.82
CA ASP A 57 -6.15 9.49 5.72
C ASP A 57 -4.70 10.03 5.72
N SER A 58 -3.71 9.22 6.11
CA SER A 58 -2.28 9.53 5.98
C SER A 58 -1.65 9.07 4.65
N GLY A 59 -2.41 8.36 3.80
CA GLY A 59 -1.98 7.94 2.47
C GLY A 59 -1.90 6.43 2.28
N PRO A 60 -1.11 5.93 1.29
CA PRO A 60 -1.05 4.51 0.98
C PRO A 60 -0.64 3.64 2.18
N VAL A 61 -1.40 2.56 2.38
CA VAL A 61 -1.21 1.52 3.40
C VAL A 61 -0.71 0.23 2.76
N PHE A 62 -1.31 -0.18 1.65
CA PHE A 62 -0.95 -1.39 0.91
C PHE A 62 -1.25 -1.20 -0.57
N ILE A 63 -0.35 -1.68 -1.44
CA ILE A 63 -0.55 -1.71 -2.88
C ILE A 63 -0.58 -3.17 -3.33
N ALA A 64 -1.67 -3.55 -4.02
CA ALA A 64 -1.86 -4.90 -4.54
C ALA A 64 -0.67 -5.36 -5.38
N GLY A 65 -0.14 -6.54 -5.09
CA GLY A 65 1.01 -7.12 -5.80
C GLY A 65 2.36 -6.44 -5.55
N ILE A 66 2.44 -5.37 -4.75
CA ILE A 66 3.69 -4.64 -4.50
C ILE A 66 4.11 -4.74 -3.02
N GLY A 67 3.25 -4.36 -2.07
CA GLY A 67 3.60 -4.46 -0.65
C GLY A 67 2.92 -3.45 0.27
N VAL A 68 3.30 -3.52 1.55
CA VAL A 68 2.73 -2.74 2.66
C VAL A 68 3.64 -1.56 2.99
N ALA A 69 3.03 -0.42 3.32
CA ALA A 69 3.73 0.74 3.85
C ALA A 69 4.39 0.38 5.19
N GLU A 70 5.63 0.80 5.39
CA GLU A 70 6.40 0.52 6.61
C GLU A 70 5.65 0.94 7.88
N ARG A 71 4.93 2.06 7.82
CA ARG A 71 4.14 2.58 8.94
C ARG A 71 2.99 1.66 9.37
N CYS A 72 2.48 0.79 8.48
CA CYS A 72 1.38 -0.13 8.77
C CYS A 72 1.82 -1.61 8.69
N ALA A 73 3.13 -1.86 8.72
CA ALA A 73 3.66 -3.20 8.78
C ALA A 73 3.45 -3.82 10.18
N LEU A 74 3.18 -5.12 10.22
CA LEU A 74 3.09 -5.87 11.47
C LEU A 74 4.38 -5.75 12.29
N SER A 75 4.21 -5.71 13.61
CA SER A 75 5.26 -5.73 14.62
C SER A 75 4.90 -6.70 15.74
N GLU A 76 5.82 -6.92 16.68
CA GLU A 76 5.57 -7.76 17.86
C GLU A 76 4.45 -7.20 18.76
N ASN A 77 4.16 -5.90 18.65
CA ASN A 77 3.15 -5.20 19.44
C ASN A 77 1.81 -5.05 18.70
N THR A 78 1.63 -5.69 17.54
CA THR A 78 0.37 -5.59 16.80
C THR A 78 -0.70 -6.42 17.51
N GLU A 79 -1.78 -5.77 17.93
CA GLU A 79 -2.92 -6.42 18.60
C GLU A 79 -4.04 -6.72 17.60
N ASN A 80 -4.27 -5.81 16.65
CA ASN A 80 -5.33 -5.95 15.67
C ASN A 80 -4.77 -6.04 14.24
N VAL A 81 -5.27 -7.03 13.48
CA VAL A 81 -4.79 -7.31 12.12
C VAL A 81 -5.93 -7.25 11.12
N LYS A 82 -5.71 -6.56 9.99
CA LYS A 82 -6.58 -6.67 8.80
C LYS A 82 -5.89 -7.53 7.75
N ILE A 83 -6.63 -8.48 7.19
CA ILE A 83 -6.17 -9.29 6.07
C ILE A 83 -6.87 -8.82 4.80
N PHE A 84 -6.08 -8.45 3.80
CA PHE A 84 -6.53 -8.15 2.45
C PHE A 84 -6.17 -9.31 1.52
N SER A 85 -7.18 -9.83 0.81
CA SER A 85 -7.00 -10.82 -0.25
C SER A 85 -7.33 -10.18 -1.59
N VAL A 86 -6.40 -10.24 -2.53
CA VAL A 86 -6.61 -9.72 -3.89
C VAL A 86 -6.88 -10.91 -4.80
N LEU A 87 -8.09 -10.95 -5.37
CA LEU A 87 -8.48 -11.97 -6.33
C LEU A 87 -8.20 -11.41 -7.73
N LYS A 88 -7.38 -12.10 -8.51
CA LYS A 88 -7.30 -11.87 -9.96
C LYS A 88 -8.40 -12.72 -10.61
N LYS A 89 -9.20 -12.09 -11.47
CA LYS A 89 -10.08 -12.82 -12.38
C LYS A 89 -9.27 -13.36 -13.55
#